data_AF-H6RDY9-F1
#
_entry.id   AF-H6RDY9-F1
#
_cell.length_a   1.000
_cell.length_b   1.000
_cell.length_c   1.000
_cell.angle_alpha   90.00
_cell.angle_beta   90.00
_cell.angle_gamma   90.00
#
_symmetry.space_group_name_H-M   'P 1'
#
loop_
_entity.id
_entity.type
_entity.pdbx_description
1 polymer ?
#
loop_
_entity_poly.entity_id
_entity_poly.type
_entity_poly.pdbx_seq_one_letter_code
_entity_poly.pdbx_strand_id
1 'polypeptide(L)' 'MELSESIIDRLQHGEKQLFGQLIEMYQDRVYGLSFQLMKNEDDANEVAQNTFIKIYKK' A
#
# COMPACT_ATOMS: atom_id res chain seq x y z
N MET A 1 9.24 -12.78 -11.90
CA MET A 1 8.71 -11.53 -11.34
C MET A 1 7.27 -11.35 -11.86
N GLU A 2 6.39 -12.30 -11.54
CA GLU A 2 4.99 -12.35 -12.04
C GLU A 2 3.95 -12.25 -10.90
N LEU A 3 4.39 -12.05 -9.65
CA LEU A 3 3.50 -12.10 -8.49
C LEU A 3 2.61 -10.84 -8.38
N SER A 4 3.07 -9.69 -8.90
CA SER A 4 2.39 -8.40 -8.73
C SER A 4 1.13 -8.25 -9.60
N GLU A 5 1.16 -8.68 -10.87
CA GLU A 5 -0.03 -8.66 -11.72
C GLU A 5 -1.10 -9.63 -11.19
N SER A 6 -0.67 -10.79 -10.67
CA SER A 6 -1.57 -11.77 -10.05
C SER A 6 -2.25 -11.26 -8.77
N ILE A 7 -1.50 -10.60 -7.87
CA ILE A 7 -2.05 -10.17 -6.57
C ILE A 7 -3.09 -9.06 -6.77
N ILE A 8 -2.83 -8.10 -7.66
CA ILE A 8 -3.77 -7.01 -7.93
C ILE A 8 -5.06 -7.55 -8.55
N ASP A 9 -4.95 -8.43 -9.54
CA ASP A 9 -6.11 -9.05 -10.19
C ASP A 9 -6.96 -9.82 -9.17
N ARG A 10 -6.33 -10.64 -8.33
CA ARG A 10 -7.04 -11.41 -7.28
C ARG A 10 -7.69 -10.51 -6.23
N LEU A 11 -7.03 -9.41 -5.85
CA LEU A 11 -7.60 -8.39 -4.96
C LEU A 11 -8.85 -7.74 -5.57
N GLN A 12 -8.81 -7.43 -6.87
CA GLN A 12 -9.97 -6.89 -7.60
C GLN A 12 -11.11 -7.91 -7.71
N HIS A 13 -10.80 -9.21 -7.76
CA HIS A 13 -11.76 -10.31 -7.71
C HIS A 13 -12.28 -10.63 -6.29
N GLY A 14 -11.91 -9.84 -5.28
CA GLY A 14 -12.48 -9.94 -3.93
C GLY A 14 -11.67 -10.76 -2.93
N GLU A 15 -10.47 -11.22 -3.30
CA GLU A 15 -9.55 -11.94 -2.40
C GLU A 15 -8.86 -11.00 -1.38
N LYS A 16 -9.65 -10.36 -0.51
CA LYS A 16 -9.19 -9.36 0.47
C LYS A 16 -8.10 -9.88 1.42
N GLN A 17 -7.97 -11.19 1.62
CA GLN A 17 -6.89 -11.79 2.38
C GLN A 17 -5.49 -11.47 1.83
N LEU A 18 -5.36 -11.16 0.53
CA LEU A 18 -4.08 -10.82 -0.10
C LEU A 18 -3.65 -9.37 0.18
N PHE A 19 -4.50 -8.58 0.84
CA PHE A 19 -4.21 -7.16 1.06
C PHE A 19 -3.03 -6.96 2.00
N GLY A 20 -2.82 -7.88 2.96
CA GLY A 20 -1.61 -7.91 3.80
C GLY A 20 -0.33 -8.05 2.97
N GLN A 21 -0.33 -8.94 1.97
CA GLN A 21 0.81 -9.13 1.07
C GLN A 21 1.06 -7.88 0.21
N LEU A 22 0.00 -7.20 -0.24
CA LEU A 22 0.13 -5.92 -0.94
C LEU A 22 0.82 -4.88 -0.05
N ILE A 23 0.39 -4.75 1.21
CA ILE A 23 1.01 -3.82 2.16
C ILE A 23 2.49 -4.18 2.36
N GLU A 24 2.80 -5.45 2.64
CA GLU A 24 4.19 -5.89 2.86
C GLU A 24 5.11 -5.56 1.68
N MET A 25 4.63 -5.73 0.44
CA MET A 25 5.42 -5.44 -0.76
C MET A 25 5.67 -3.95 -1.00
N TYR A 26 4.75 -3.08 -0.59
CA TYR A 26 4.76 -1.67 -0.99
C TYR A 26 4.94 -0.67 0.16
N GLN A 27 4.82 -1.09 1.43
CA GLN A 27 4.85 -0.20 2.59
C GLN A 27 6.12 0.66 2.65
N ASP A 28 7.30 0.08 2.42
CA ASP A 28 8.57 0.83 2.49
C ASP A 28 8.68 1.87 1.40
N ARG A 29 8.21 1.53 0.19
CA ARG A 29 8.24 2.44 -0.96
C ARG A 29 7.24 3.58 -0.80
N VAL A 30 6.03 3.26 -0.32
CA VAL A 30 4.98 4.25 -0.07
C VAL A 30 5.41 5.18 1.06
N TYR A 31 5.93 4.64 2.16
CA TYR A 31 6.48 5.44 3.25
C TYR A 31 7.65 6.32 2.79
N GLY A 32 8.60 5.76 2.06
CA GLY A 32 9.75 6.50 1.54
C GLY A 32 9.33 7.70 0.67
N LEU A 33 8.36 7.50 -0.23
CA LEU A 33 7.81 8.59 -1.03
C LEU A 33 7.07 9.62 -0.17
N SER A 34 6.23 9.18 0.77
CA SER A 34 5.53 10.07 1.70
C SER A 34 6.53 10.91 2.51
N PHE A 35 7.59 10.30 3.02
CA PHE A 35 8.64 10.99 3.77
C PHE A 35 9.41 11.99 2.91
N GLN A 36 9.71 11.63 1.66
CA GLN A 36 10.34 12.56 0.72
C GLN A 36 9.50 13.83 0.49
N LEU A 37 8.17 13.71 0.51
CA LEU A 37 7.24 14.82 0.30
C LEU A 37 6.97 15.61 1.59
N MET A 38 6.73 14.94 2.71
CA MET A 38 6.29 15.58 3.96
C MET A 38 7.46 16.11 4.80
N LYS A 39 8.64 15.48 4.69
CA LYS A 39 9.82 15.79 5.53
C LYS A 39 9.58 15.69 7.05
N ASN A 40 8.52 14.99 7.44
CA ASN A 40 8.10 14.74 8.81
C ASN A 40 7.65 13.27 8.93
N GLU A 41 8.09 12.57 9.97
CA GLU A 41 7.81 11.14 10.15
C GLU A 41 6.34 10.85 10.44
N ASP A 42 5.69 11.65 11.28
CA ASP A 42 4.28 11.48 11.66
C ASP A 42 3.37 11.71 10.45
N ASP A 43 3.58 12.81 9.72
CA ASP A 43 2.83 13.13 8.52
C ASP A 43 3.07 12.07 7.42
N ALA A 44 4.31 11.60 7.27
CA ALA A 44 4.63 10.56 6.30
C ALA A 44 3.94 9.22 6.63
N ASN A 45 3.91 8.86 7.91
CA ASN A 45 3.20 7.68 8.39
C ASN A 45 1.69 7.81 8.16
N GLU A 46 1.10 8.96 8.48
CA GLU A 46 -0.33 9.21 8.25
C GLU A 46 -0.68 9.10 6.76
N VAL A 47 0.09 9.74 5.88
CA VAL A 47 -0.15 9.70 4.43
C VAL A 47 0.00 8.28 3.89
N ALA A 48 1.03 7.53 4.35
CA ALA A 48 1.23 6.15 3.92
C ALA A 48 0.07 5.24 4.35
N GLN A 49 -0.35 5.34 5.62
CA GLN A 49 -1.48 4.56 6.15
C GLN A 49 -2.79 4.92 5.42
N ASN A 50 -3.09 6.21 5.26
CA ASN A 50 -4.28 6.68 4.56
C ASN A 50 -4.32 6.20 3.10
N THR A 51 -3.16 6.05 2.46
CA THR A 51 -3.08 5.49 1.10
C THR A 51 -3.58 4.05 1.06
N PHE A 52 -3.08 3.18 1.94
CA PHE A 52 -3.56 1.79 2.00
C PHE A 52 -5.02 1.68 2.43
N ILE A 53 -5.48 2.51 3.37
CA ILE A 53 -6.90 2.55 3.79
C ILE A 53 -7.81 2.92 2.60
N LYS A 54 -7.40 3.88 1.76
CA LYS A 54 -8.16 4.28 0.57
C LYS A 54 -8.24 3.15 -0.45
N ILE A 55 -7.17 2.38 -0.63
CA ILE A 55 -7.16 1.23 -1.53
C ILE A 55 -8.08 0.12 -0.98
N TYR A 56 -8.06 -0.14 0.33
CA TYR A 56 -8.91 -1.17 0.95
C TYR A 56 -10.42 -0.85 0.90
N LYS A 57 -10.78 0.44 0.98
CA LYS A 57 -12.17 0.91 0.98
C LYS A 57 -12.77 1.09 -0.41
N LYS A 58 -11.95 1.07 -1.47
CA LYS A 58 -12.41 1.08 -2.86
C LYS A 58 -12.76 -0.32 -3.33
#